data_AF-A0AA42PGM0-F1
#
_entry.id   AF-A0AA42PGM0-F1
#
_cell.length_a   1.000
_cell.length_b   1.000
_cell.length_c   1.000
_cell.angle_alpha   90.00
_cell.angle_beta   90.00
_cell.angle_gamma   90.00
#
_symmetry.space_group_name_H-M   'P 1'
#
loop_
_entity.id
_entity.type
_entity.pdbx_description
1 polymer ?
#
loop_
_entity_poly.entity_id
_entity_poly.type
_entity_poly.pdbx_seq_one_letter_code
_entity_poly.pdbx_strand_id
1 'polypeptide(L)'
;MISLATRCLALACLAAPTFAAAPPTAEQARSQLVEAVTCKRHLTPQQFDAMARLLAPAPARAQNGESSGEFRLTTPLMVLGQPVNRLQSYDGASGEDGIDSFTAYFSTARVEQIAALAKMTDPVAGTYTKEVGRHNLDVQAFDGQTTIACSYNLR
;
A
#
# COMPACT_ATOMS: atom_id res chain seq x y z
N MET A 1 -35.28 49.59 37.27
CA MET A 1 -35.32 48.19 37.75
C MET A 1 -35.52 47.32 36.53
N ILE A 2 -34.48 46.59 36.09
CA ILE A 2 -34.38 46.00 34.74
C ILE A 2 -34.67 44.49 34.81
N SER A 3 -35.51 44.03 33.88
CA SER A 3 -36.04 42.68 33.73
C SER A 3 -34.98 41.59 33.51
N LEU A 4 -35.22 40.40 34.08
CA LEU A 4 -34.56 39.15 33.69
C LEU A 4 -35.16 38.63 32.38
N ALA A 5 -34.31 38.37 31.39
CA ALA A 5 -34.65 37.59 30.21
C ALA A 5 -33.58 36.50 30.00
N THR A 6 -33.87 35.32 30.52
CA THR A 6 -33.07 34.11 30.32
C THR A 6 -33.33 33.56 28.92
N ARG A 7 -32.35 33.67 28.01
CA ARG A 7 -32.40 33.04 26.68
C ARG A 7 -31.63 31.72 26.71
N CYS A 8 -32.37 30.60 26.67
CA CYS A 8 -31.82 29.28 26.37
C CYS A 8 -31.30 29.26 24.92
N LEU A 9 -29.97 29.17 24.74
CA LEU A 9 -29.39 28.79 23.46
C LEU A 9 -29.48 27.27 23.33
N ALA A 10 -30.41 26.78 22.51
CA ALA A 10 -30.42 25.40 22.06
C ALA A 10 -29.34 25.24 20.97
N LEU A 11 -28.21 24.61 21.31
CA LEU A 11 -27.27 24.09 20.31
C LEU A 11 -27.90 22.85 19.68
N ALA A 12 -28.55 23.03 18.53
CA ALA A 12 -28.90 21.92 17.65
C ALA A 12 -27.63 21.45 16.93
N CYS A 13 -26.97 20.44 17.48
CA CYS A 13 -25.94 19.69 16.75
C CYS A 13 -26.59 18.96 15.57
N LEU A 14 -26.50 19.56 14.38
CA LEU A 14 -26.81 18.88 13.13
C LEU A 14 -25.74 17.81 12.90
N ALA A 15 -25.99 16.60 13.37
CA ALA A 15 -25.25 15.42 12.98
C ALA A 15 -25.52 15.18 11.48
N ALA A 16 -24.63 15.66 10.62
CA ALA A 16 -24.64 15.26 9.23
C ALA A 16 -24.48 13.73 9.18
N PRO A 17 -25.32 13.00 8.43
CA PRO A 17 -25.12 11.57 8.26
C PRO A 17 -23.76 11.36 7.63
N THR A 18 -22.86 10.73 8.38
CA THR A 18 -21.63 10.19 7.81
C THR A 18 -22.04 9.04 6.89
N PHE A 19 -22.26 9.36 5.62
CA PHE A 19 -22.37 8.33 4.61
C PHE A 19 -21.01 7.62 4.59
N ALA A 20 -20.97 6.42 5.16
CA ALA A 20 -19.82 5.55 5.05
C ALA A 20 -19.43 5.50 3.57
N ALA A 21 -18.19 5.88 3.26
CA ALA A 21 -17.69 5.86 1.90
C ALA A 21 -17.96 4.48 1.29
N ALA A 22 -18.51 4.45 0.07
CA ALA A 22 -18.74 3.20 -0.63
C ALA A 22 -17.43 2.39 -0.67
N PRO A 23 -17.49 1.05 -0.48
CA PRO A 23 -16.29 0.22 -0.55
C PRO A 23 -15.62 0.39 -1.92
N PRO A 24 -14.28 0.34 -1.99
CA PRO A 24 -13.57 0.53 -3.25
C PRO A 24 -13.96 -0.54 -4.26
N THR A 25 -14.12 -0.15 -5.53
CA THR A 25 -14.29 -1.10 -6.62
C THR A 25 -12.99 -1.88 -6.88
N ALA A 26 -13.07 -3.02 -7.56
CA ALA A 26 -11.88 -3.79 -7.92
C ALA A 26 -10.88 -2.99 -8.80
N GLU A 27 -11.39 -2.11 -9.66
CA GLU A 27 -10.54 -1.22 -10.48
C GLU A 27 -9.83 -0.17 -9.63
N GLN A 28 -10.55 0.45 -8.68
CA GLN A 28 -9.95 1.37 -7.72
C GLN A 28 -8.89 0.69 -6.86
N ALA A 29 -9.17 -0.53 -6.38
CA ALA A 29 -8.22 -1.34 -5.63
C ALA A 29 -6.96 -1.60 -6.44
N ARG A 30 -7.07 -2.00 -7.72
CA ARG A 30 -5.92 -2.19 -8.61
C ARG A 30 -5.09 -0.92 -8.74
N SER A 31 -5.71 0.21 -9.05
CA SER A 31 -4.99 1.48 -9.21
C SER A 31 -4.24 1.88 -7.93
N GLN A 32 -4.93 1.82 -6.78
CA GLN A 32 -4.35 2.24 -5.50
C GLN A 32 -3.26 1.30 -5.01
N LEU A 33 -3.35 -0.01 -5.25
CA LEU A 33 -2.27 -0.96 -4.95
C LEU A 33 -1.03 -0.67 -5.80
N VAL A 34 -1.18 -0.37 -7.10
CA VAL A 34 -0.06 0.02 -7.97
C VAL A 34 0.56 1.32 -7.47
N GLU A 35 -0.25 2.32 -7.13
CA GLU A 35 0.22 3.58 -6.57
C GLU A 35 0.99 3.37 -5.25
N ALA A 36 0.51 2.46 -4.39
CA ALA A 36 1.14 2.15 -3.11
C ALA A 36 2.51 1.48 -3.27
N VAL A 37 2.64 0.45 -4.11
CA VAL A 37 3.94 -0.22 -4.34
C VAL A 37 4.92 0.64 -5.16
N THR A 38 4.48 1.77 -5.72
CA THR A 38 5.32 2.71 -6.50
C THR A 38 5.52 4.08 -5.85
N CYS A 39 5.31 4.19 -4.54
CA CYS A 39 5.49 5.44 -3.78
C CYS A 39 4.63 6.63 -4.21
N LYS A 40 3.50 6.39 -4.89
CA LYS A 40 2.59 7.45 -5.34
C LYS A 40 1.46 7.73 -4.36
N ARG A 41 1.11 6.75 -3.53
CA ARG A 41 0.03 6.85 -2.55
C ARG A 41 0.37 6.06 -1.30
N HIS A 42 0.45 6.74 -0.17
CA HIS A 42 0.48 6.06 1.12
C HIS A 42 -0.91 5.48 1.45
N LEU A 43 -0.95 4.18 1.73
CA LEU A 43 -2.08 3.48 2.33
C LEU A 43 -1.66 3.05 3.73
N THR A 44 -2.61 2.88 4.66
CA THR A 44 -2.30 2.09 5.86
C THR A 44 -2.18 0.61 5.49
N PRO A 45 -1.44 -0.21 6.25
CA PRO A 45 -1.39 -1.66 6.04
C PRO A 45 -2.79 -2.29 5.95
N GLN A 46 -3.71 -1.88 6.82
CA GLN A 46 -5.10 -2.34 6.79
C GLN A 46 -5.83 -1.98 5.47
N GLN A 47 -5.62 -0.78 4.93
CA GLN A 47 -6.21 -0.36 3.66
C GLN A 47 -5.64 -1.16 2.48
N PHE A 48 -4.33 -1.37 2.47
CA PHE A 48 -3.65 -2.19 1.46
C PHE A 48 -4.20 -3.62 1.47
N ASP A 49 -4.27 -4.24 2.65
CA ASP A 49 -4.80 -5.59 2.83
C ASP A 49 -6.24 -5.73 2.35
N ALA A 50 -7.10 -4.77 2.71
CA ALA A 50 -8.50 -4.78 2.29
C ALA A 50 -8.62 -4.73 0.76
N MET A 51 -7.84 -3.88 0.09
CA MET A 51 -7.81 -3.79 -1.37
C MET A 51 -7.23 -5.05 -2.02
N ALA A 52 -6.16 -5.62 -1.48
CA ALA A 52 -5.55 -6.84 -1.99
C ALA A 52 -6.50 -8.04 -1.88
N ARG A 53 -7.26 -8.15 -0.80
CA ARG A 53 -8.29 -9.20 -0.60
C ARG A 53 -9.43 -9.13 -1.61
N LEU A 54 -9.81 -7.93 -2.09
CA LEU A 54 -10.78 -7.79 -3.19
C LEU A 54 -10.29 -8.46 -4.49
N LEU A 55 -8.98 -8.57 -4.67
CA LEU A 55 -8.33 -9.13 -5.86
C LEU A 55 -7.82 -10.57 -5.66
N ALA A 56 -7.83 -11.05 -4.43
CA ALA A 56 -7.45 -12.41 -4.03
C ALA A 56 -8.63 -13.10 -3.30
N PRO A 57 -9.71 -13.46 -4.02
CA PRO A 57 -10.96 -13.92 -3.42
C PRO A 57 -10.87 -15.31 -2.77
N ALA A 58 -9.84 -16.10 -3.06
CA ALA A 58 -9.52 -17.27 -2.28
C ALA A 58 -8.64 -16.84 -1.11
N PRO A 59 -8.89 -17.27 0.14
CA PRO A 59 -7.85 -17.16 1.15
C PRO A 59 -6.63 -17.87 0.55
N ALA A 60 -5.50 -17.14 0.40
CA ALA A 60 -4.22 -17.80 0.54
C ALA A 60 -4.40 -18.60 1.83
N ARG A 61 -4.53 -19.93 1.72
CA ARG A 61 -4.63 -20.77 2.91
C ARG A 61 -3.48 -20.28 3.74
N ALA A 62 -3.76 -19.69 4.90
CA ALA A 62 -2.73 -19.35 5.86
C ALA A 62 -2.09 -20.69 6.21
N GLN A 63 -1.13 -21.10 5.39
CA GLN A 63 -0.31 -22.26 5.62
C GLN A 63 0.51 -21.77 6.79
N ASN A 64 0.15 -22.24 7.99
CA ASN A 64 0.87 -22.11 9.25
C ASN A 64 2.31 -21.61 9.02
N GLY A 65 2.52 -20.29 8.96
CA GLY A 65 3.81 -19.69 8.57
C GLY A 65 3.82 -18.62 7.46
N GLU A 66 2.73 -18.35 6.73
CA GLU A 66 2.66 -17.13 5.88
C GLU A 66 2.70 -15.88 6.76
N SER A 67 3.70 -15.02 6.53
CA SER A 67 3.83 -13.71 7.16
C SER A 67 2.54 -12.92 6.93
N SER A 68 1.98 -12.31 7.97
CA SER A 68 0.81 -11.44 7.85
C SER A 68 1.04 -10.42 6.73
N GLY A 69 0.10 -10.30 5.80
CA GLY A 69 0.16 -9.30 4.72
C GLY A 69 0.58 -9.83 3.34
N GLU A 70 0.79 -11.14 3.14
CA GLU A 70 1.05 -11.69 1.81
C GLU A 70 -0.24 -12.02 1.03
N PHE A 71 -0.29 -11.67 -0.26
CA PHE A 71 -1.43 -11.90 -1.15
C PHE A 71 -0.99 -12.49 -2.48
N ARG A 72 -1.65 -13.58 -2.91
CA ARG A 72 -1.53 -14.13 -4.27
C ARG A 72 -2.74 -13.76 -5.11
N LEU A 73 -2.53 -12.94 -6.13
CA LEU A 73 -3.57 -12.44 -7.02
C LEU A 73 -3.95 -13.49 -8.07
N THR A 74 -5.24 -13.63 -8.35
CA THR A 74 -5.73 -14.53 -9.42
C THR A 74 -5.63 -13.90 -10.80
N THR A 75 -5.62 -12.57 -10.87
CA THR A 75 -5.41 -11.78 -12.08
C THR A 75 -4.24 -10.83 -11.85
N PRO A 76 -3.20 -10.87 -12.69
CA PRO A 76 -2.02 -10.04 -12.51
C PRO A 76 -2.36 -8.56 -12.36
N LEU A 77 -1.63 -7.90 -11.47
CA LEU A 77 -1.55 -6.45 -11.39
C LEU A 77 -0.43 -5.97 -12.31
N MET A 78 -0.67 -4.92 -13.09
CA MET A 78 0.34 -4.35 -13.98
C MET A 78 1.10 -3.23 -13.25
N VAL A 79 2.31 -3.54 -12.77
CA VAL A 79 3.20 -2.56 -12.12
C VAL A 79 4.31 -2.21 -13.10
N LEU A 80 4.41 -0.92 -13.45
CA LEU A 80 5.34 -0.45 -14.51
C LEU A 80 5.18 -1.20 -15.84
N GLY A 81 3.96 -1.65 -16.15
CA GLY A 81 3.67 -2.44 -17.36
C GLY A 81 4.15 -3.90 -17.29
N GLN A 82 4.60 -4.39 -16.14
CA GLN A 82 4.98 -5.78 -15.92
C GLN A 82 3.99 -6.49 -14.99
N PRO A 83 3.69 -7.78 -15.22
CA PRO A 83 2.72 -8.52 -14.42
C PRO A 83 3.28 -8.90 -13.05
N VAL A 84 2.47 -8.68 -12.02
CA VAL A 84 2.73 -9.03 -10.62
C VAL A 84 1.56 -9.85 -10.09
N ASN A 85 1.85 -11.02 -9.53
CA ASN A 85 0.85 -11.92 -8.96
C ASN A 85 0.98 -12.09 -7.45
N ARG A 86 1.97 -11.46 -6.83
CA ARG A 86 2.19 -11.53 -5.39
C ARG A 86 2.46 -10.14 -4.86
N LEU A 87 1.75 -9.79 -3.80
CA LEU A 87 1.90 -8.54 -3.05
C LEU A 87 2.20 -8.89 -1.60
N GLN A 88 2.90 -8.00 -0.91
CA GLN A 88 3.11 -8.06 0.53
C GLN A 88 2.91 -6.67 1.14
N SER A 89 2.24 -6.62 2.29
CA SER A 89 2.27 -5.49 3.20
C SER A 89 3.11 -5.83 4.43
N TYR A 90 3.81 -4.83 4.94
CA TYR A 90 4.48 -4.87 6.22
C TYR A 90 3.97 -3.69 7.05
N ASP A 91 3.46 -4.01 8.24
CA ASP A 91 2.96 -3.04 9.21
C ASP A 91 4.10 -2.59 10.11
N GLY A 92 4.57 -1.36 9.90
CA GLY A 92 5.67 -0.79 10.66
C GLY A 92 5.38 -0.73 12.16
N ALA A 93 4.11 -0.62 12.56
CA ALA A 93 3.72 -0.62 13.99
C ALA A 93 3.95 -1.97 14.68
N SER A 94 4.03 -3.06 13.91
CA SER A 94 4.37 -4.40 14.38
C SER A 94 5.88 -4.69 14.35
N GLY A 95 6.65 -3.80 13.74
CA GLY A 95 8.07 -3.93 13.45
C GLY A 95 8.99 -3.12 14.37
N GLU A 96 10.30 -3.30 14.20
CA GLU A 96 11.32 -2.56 14.96
C GLU A 96 11.60 -1.16 14.39
N ASP A 97 11.33 -0.95 13.10
CA ASP A 97 11.69 0.26 12.35
C ASP A 97 10.56 1.30 12.28
N GLY A 98 9.31 0.89 12.53
CA GLY A 98 8.16 1.79 12.49
C GLY A 98 7.78 2.24 11.08
N ILE A 99 8.23 1.52 10.04
CA ILE A 99 8.09 1.92 8.63
C ILE A 99 7.13 0.99 7.92
N ASP A 100 6.03 1.55 7.42
CA ASP A 100 5.12 0.81 6.55
C ASP A 100 5.77 0.55 5.19
N SER A 101 5.69 -0.68 4.71
CA SER A 101 6.25 -1.06 3.40
C SER A 101 5.29 -1.91 2.59
N PHE A 102 5.23 -1.64 1.29
CA PHE A 102 4.39 -2.37 0.34
C PHE A 102 5.23 -2.90 -0.83
N THR A 103 5.20 -4.21 -1.01
CA THR A 103 6.06 -4.92 -1.96
C THR A 103 5.24 -5.62 -3.03
N ALA A 104 5.71 -5.54 -4.28
CA ALA A 104 5.22 -6.29 -5.41
C ALA A 104 6.32 -7.21 -5.95
N TYR A 105 5.95 -8.46 -6.25
CA TYR A 105 6.86 -9.50 -6.74
C TYR A 105 6.58 -9.82 -8.20
N PHE A 106 7.57 -9.57 -9.07
CA PHE A 106 7.46 -9.86 -10.49
C PHE A 106 7.67 -11.34 -10.75
N SER A 107 6.87 -11.91 -11.65
CA SER A 107 6.95 -13.34 -11.95
C SER A 107 8.18 -13.72 -12.80
N THR A 108 8.59 -12.84 -13.72
CA THR A 108 9.64 -13.16 -14.71
C THR A 108 10.58 -12.00 -15.04
N ALA A 109 10.21 -10.76 -14.71
CA ALA A 109 11.02 -9.60 -15.02
C ALA A 109 12.31 -9.60 -14.19
N ARG A 110 13.44 -9.22 -14.81
CA ARG A 110 14.75 -9.11 -14.14
C ARG A 110 14.88 -7.79 -13.38
N VAL A 111 15.75 -7.76 -12.38
CA VAL A 111 15.96 -6.58 -11.51
C VAL A 111 16.38 -5.35 -12.31
N GLU A 112 17.28 -5.50 -13.28
CA GLU A 112 17.77 -4.39 -14.10
C GLU A 112 16.67 -3.84 -15.02
N GLN A 113 15.77 -4.71 -15.50
CA GLN A 113 14.63 -4.30 -16.33
C GLN A 113 13.64 -3.46 -15.53
N ILE A 114 13.30 -3.89 -14.31
CA ILE A 114 12.39 -3.14 -13.44
C ILE A 114 13.04 -1.83 -12.99
N ALA A 115 14.32 -1.84 -12.63
CA ALA A 115 15.07 -0.65 -12.27
C ALA A 115 15.10 0.38 -13.42
N ALA A 116 15.34 -0.06 -14.66
CA ALA A 116 15.30 0.80 -15.83
C ALA A 116 13.90 1.41 -16.06
N LEU A 117 12.83 0.61 -15.90
CA LEU A 117 11.44 1.11 -15.98
C LEU A 117 11.11 2.12 -14.86
N ALA A 118 11.72 1.95 -13.68
CA ALA A 118 11.63 2.89 -12.56
C ALA A 118 12.58 4.11 -12.69
N LYS A 119 13.40 4.15 -13.75
CA LYS A 119 14.44 5.16 -14.02
C LYS A 119 15.52 5.21 -12.95
N MET A 120 16.06 4.04 -12.60
CA MET A 120 17.18 3.85 -11.68
C MET A 120 18.36 3.22 -12.45
N THR A 121 19.59 3.63 -12.15
CA THR A 121 20.79 3.21 -12.92
C THR A 121 21.90 2.61 -12.06
N ASP A 122 22.02 3.01 -10.79
CA ASP A 122 23.20 2.73 -9.98
C ASP A 122 22.82 1.96 -8.72
N PRO A 123 22.90 0.62 -8.73
CA PRO A 123 22.57 -0.17 -7.55
C PRO A 123 23.69 -0.11 -6.52
N VAL A 124 23.32 -0.12 -5.24
CA VAL A 124 24.24 -0.28 -4.11
C VAL A 124 24.00 -1.67 -3.54
N ALA A 125 25.05 -2.50 -3.51
CA ALA A 125 24.97 -3.88 -3.03
C ALA A 125 23.82 -4.70 -3.67
N GLY A 126 23.52 -4.46 -4.96
CA GLY A 126 22.47 -5.17 -5.70
C GLY A 126 21.05 -4.62 -5.53
N THR A 127 20.87 -3.54 -4.77
CA THR A 127 19.59 -2.84 -4.59
C THR A 127 19.62 -1.51 -5.32
N TYR A 128 18.62 -1.27 -6.17
CA TYR A 128 18.38 0.03 -6.78
C TYR A 128 17.44 0.82 -5.90
N THR A 129 17.88 1.96 -5.39
CA THR A 129 17.07 2.82 -4.51
C THR A 129 16.81 4.16 -5.17
N LYS A 130 15.60 4.67 -4.99
CA LYS A 130 15.21 6.03 -5.39
C LYS A 130 14.38 6.68 -4.31
N GLU A 131 14.80 7.86 -3.87
CA GLU A 131 14.01 8.70 -2.99
C GLU A 131 12.81 9.31 -3.73
N VAL A 132 11.63 9.23 -3.12
CA VAL A 132 10.37 9.80 -3.61
C VAL A 132 9.75 10.59 -2.46
N GLY A 133 10.17 11.85 -2.30
CA GLY A 133 9.76 12.66 -1.16
C GLY A 133 10.31 12.07 0.14
N ARG A 134 9.44 11.64 1.06
CA ARG A 134 9.81 11.00 2.33
C ARG A 134 9.73 9.47 2.26
N HIS A 135 9.93 8.90 1.08
CA HIS A 135 9.74 7.47 0.81
C HIS A 135 10.95 6.96 0.03
N ASN A 136 11.28 5.69 0.22
CA ASN A 136 12.23 5.01 -0.66
C ASN A 136 11.49 4.00 -1.52
N LEU A 137 11.75 4.07 -2.82
CA LEU A 137 11.38 3.06 -3.78
C LEU A 137 12.61 2.18 -4.04
N ASP A 138 12.51 0.91 -3.71
CA ASP A 138 13.59 -0.05 -3.83
C ASP A 138 13.25 -1.13 -4.85
N VAL A 139 14.21 -1.50 -5.69
CA VAL A 139 14.13 -2.61 -6.64
C VAL A 139 15.32 -3.52 -6.41
N GLN A 140 15.06 -4.80 -6.10
CA GLN A 140 16.11 -5.78 -5.81
C GLN A 140 15.69 -7.19 -6.19
N ALA A 141 16.63 -8.13 -6.14
CA ALA A 141 16.32 -9.55 -6.12
C ALA A 141 16.05 -10.01 -4.68
N PHE A 142 14.96 -10.75 -4.47
CA PHE A 142 14.62 -11.36 -3.20
C PHE A 142 13.98 -12.73 -3.44
N ASP A 143 14.52 -13.77 -2.80
CA ASP A 143 14.04 -15.15 -2.93
C ASP A 143 13.87 -15.61 -4.40
N GLY A 144 14.86 -15.29 -5.24
CA GLY A 144 14.85 -15.63 -6.67
C GLY A 144 13.86 -14.84 -7.54
N GLN A 145 13.13 -13.88 -6.98
CA GLN A 145 12.22 -12.99 -7.70
C GLN A 145 12.72 -11.55 -7.70
N THR A 146 12.33 -10.77 -8.71
CA THR A 146 12.51 -9.31 -8.65
C THR A 146 11.39 -8.72 -7.80
N THR A 147 11.71 -7.79 -6.92
CA THR A 147 10.75 -7.02 -6.13
C THR A 147 10.83 -5.54 -6.46
N ILE A 148 9.70 -4.86 -6.30
CA ILE A 148 9.64 -3.41 -6.12
C ILE A 148 8.92 -3.15 -4.80
N ALA A 149 9.53 -2.36 -3.92
CA ALA A 149 8.99 -2.04 -2.61
C ALA A 149 8.99 -0.54 -2.40
N CYS A 150 7.92 -0.03 -1.77
CA CYS A 150 7.90 1.34 -1.29
C CYS A 150 7.82 1.36 0.22
N SER A 151 8.81 1.99 0.85
CA SER A 151 8.89 2.21 2.29
C SER A 151 8.52 3.67 2.60
N TYR A 152 7.48 3.87 3.42
CA TYR A 152 6.83 5.16 3.62
C TYR A 152 7.30 5.91 4.88
N ASN A 153 7.18 7.24 4.83
CA ASN A 153 7.43 8.17 5.93
C ASN A 153 8.80 8.04 6.62
N LEU A 154 9.84 7.78 5.83
CA LEU A 154 11.22 7.84 6.28
C LEU A 154 11.52 9.24 6.87
N ARG A 155 12.32 9.25 7.94
CA ARG A 155 12.63 10.45 8.73
C ARG A 155 13.66 11.32 8.04
#